data_AF-W5JLK8-F1
#
_entry.id   AF-W5JLK8-F1
#
_cell.length_a   1.000
_cell.length_b   1.000
_cell.length_c   1.000
_cell.angle_alpha   90.00
_cell.angle_beta   90.00
_cell.angle_gamma   90.00
#
_symmetry.space_group_name_H-M   'P 1'
#
loop_
_entity.id
_entity.type
_entity.pdbx_description
1 polymer ?
#
loop_
_entity_poly.entity_id
_entity_poly.type
_entity_poly.pdbx_seq_one_letter_code
_entity_poly.pdbx_strand_id
1 'polypeptide(L)'
;MAALFATAGPVAIRSVSNNLRLVGRYRSSSNISAIDSFISDLVDNKKLKWKVLNSRHRNGQAKTVEELPKESASTGVPATVPRTSFNLSGLFAELTQNPLVVNISSMDVPQVDHLIETALAEQNDGDVKLLLEQIVLYRKIPSAPVVDKVLRHVAVLADTDKLASLIDLFSSRSGGKDANATPVQQFDHYKALCLWKAGNTLKSLESFREIAKHSRPEDLFLVDQILRELIDETIGKKSEAVLLAVMGLCEYCLTDLRHEFPICYVWEKSFHSSWHSDQEAARTLFDRHANLRTAISKRLSNLCYKLLYDNNVEKVYQLMEHFLKHNMKPECTHILIRLFDYQLEEKPERML
;
A
#
# COMPACT_ATOMS: atom_id res chain seq x y z
N MET A 1 -1.23 54.58 42.43
CA MET A 1 -0.89 55.63 41.45
C MET A 1 0.15 55.08 40.48
N ALA A 2 -0.09 55.28 39.18
CA ALA A 2 0.85 55.35 38.05
C ALA A 2 2.00 54.31 37.99
N ALA A 3 1.95 53.33 37.09
CA ALA A 3 2.28 53.42 35.66
C ALA A 3 3.78 53.60 35.38
N LEU A 4 4.40 52.57 34.80
CA LEU A 4 5.58 52.68 33.95
C LEU A 4 5.40 51.73 32.76
N PHE A 5 5.21 52.33 31.60
CA PHE A 5 5.11 51.69 30.29
C PHE A 5 6.49 51.59 29.62
N ALA A 6 6.69 50.45 28.96
CA ALA A 6 7.35 50.21 27.66
C ALA A 6 8.82 50.64 27.44
N THR A 7 9.62 49.69 26.94
CA THR A 7 9.98 49.62 25.50
C THR A 7 10.85 48.39 25.22
N ALA A 8 10.35 47.44 24.44
CA ALA A 8 11.15 46.41 23.78
C ALA A 8 10.61 46.26 22.36
N GLY A 9 11.47 46.57 21.38
CA GLY A 9 11.11 46.65 19.97
C GLY A 9 10.88 45.27 19.31
N PRO A 10 10.12 45.23 18.20
CA PRO A 10 9.84 43.99 17.51
C PRO A 10 11.00 43.58 16.58
N VAL A 11 11.47 42.35 16.74
CA VAL A 11 12.39 41.68 15.82
C VAL A 11 11.58 41.16 14.62
N ALA A 12 11.90 41.69 13.45
CA ALA A 12 11.35 41.25 12.17
C ALA A 12 11.91 39.87 11.78
N ILE A 13 11.03 38.90 11.51
CA ILE A 13 11.39 37.67 10.80
C ILE A 13 10.60 37.60 9.50
N ARG A 14 11.37 37.35 8.45
CA ARG A 14 11.06 37.46 7.03
C ARG A 14 9.97 36.49 6.58
N SER A 15 8.94 37.02 5.93
CA SER A 15 8.04 36.25 5.06
C SER A 15 8.76 36.00 3.73
N VAL A 16 9.04 34.72 3.43
CA VAL A 16 9.47 34.28 2.10
C VAL A 16 8.21 33.98 1.31
N SER A 17 7.80 34.95 0.51
CA SER A 17 6.72 34.84 -0.46
C SER A 17 7.21 34.02 -1.65
N ASN A 18 6.74 32.78 -1.80
CA ASN A 18 6.83 32.07 -3.07
C ASN A 18 5.58 32.40 -3.91
N ASN A 19 5.77 33.36 -4.82
CA ASN A 19 4.91 33.58 -5.96
C ASN A 19 5.09 32.43 -6.96
N LEU A 20 4.00 31.76 -7.32
CA LEU A 20 3.88 31.08 -8.62
C LEU A 20 2.55 31.50 -9.26
N ARG A 21 2.61 32.58 -10.02
CA ARG A 21 1.72 32.80 -11.17
C ARG A 21 2.42 32.23 -12.39
N LEU A 22 1.73 31.40 -13.18
CA LEU A 22 1.70 31.47 -14.64
C LEU A 22 0.67 30.44 -15.14
N VAL A 23 -0.44 30.90 -15.71
CA VAL A 23 -0.67 30.97 -17.18
C VAL A 23 -1.38 29.72 -17.70
N GLY A 24 -2.64 29.93 -18.07
CA GLY A 24 -3.39 28.98 -18.87
C GLY A 24 -2.75 28.78 -20.24
N ARG A 25 -2.81 27.54 -20.72
CA ARG A 25 -2.77 27.20 -22.14
C ARG A 25 -3.54 25.90 -22.33
N TYR A 26 -4.63 26.00 -23.10
CA TYR A 26 -5.10 24.90 -23.94
C TYR A 26 -3.89 24.24 -24.61
N ARG A 27 -3.55 23.00 -24.22
CA ARG A 27 -2.60 22.17 -24.93
C ARG A 27 -3.37 21.10 -25.70
N SER A 28 -3.51 21.43 -26.98
CA SER A 28 -3.58 20.56 -28.15
C SER A 28 -3.44 19.05 -27.90
N SER A 29 -4.38 18.33 -28.49
CA SER A 29 -4.53 16.88 -28.72
C SER A 29 -3.34 16.12 -29.37
N SER A 30 -2.12 16.66 -29.36
CA SER A 30 -0.93 16.00 -29.95
C SER A 30 -0.19 15.08 -28.99
N ASN A 31 -0.27 15.32 -27.68
CA ASN A 31 0.48 14.52 -26.69
C ASN A 31 -0.17 13.16 -26.39
N ILE A 32 -1.50 13.06 -26.46
CA ILE A 32 -2.20 11.78 -26.25
C ILE A 32 -1.94 10.83 -27.43
N SER A 33 -1.95 11.35 -28.66
CA SER A 33 -1.61 10.59 -29.86
C SER A 33 -0.14 10.13 -29.89
N ALA A 34 0.80 10.91 -29.33
CA ALA A 34 2.19 10.51 -29.21
C ALA A 34 2.40 9.39 -28.17
N ILE A 35 1.61 9.40 -27.08
CA ILE A 35 1.63 8.33 -26.07
C ILE A 35 1.03 7.04 -26.65
N ASP A 36 -0.07 7.13 -27.40
CA ASP A 36 -0.67 5.96 -28.06
C ASP A 36 0.26 5.38 -29.15
N SER A 37 0.95 6.23 -29.93
CA SER A 37 1.96 5.80 -30.89
C SER A 37 3.14 5.11 -30.21
N PHE A 38 3.59 5.61 -29.05
CA PHE A 38 4.65 4.98 -28.28
C PHE A 38 4.22 3.63 -27.71
N ILE A 39 2.98 3.51 -27.21
CA ILE A 39 2.42 2.25 -26.72
C ILE A 39 2.31 1.23 -27.86
N SER A 40 1.84 1.64 -29.04
CA SER A 40 1.80 0.77 -30.23
C SER A 40 3.19 0.30 -30.65
N ASP A 41 4.18 1.19 -30.71
CA ASP A 41 5.57 0.85 -31.04
C ASP A 41 6.21 -0.10 -30.01
N LEU A 42 5.82 0.01 -28.74
CA LEU A 42 6.33 -0.85 -27.66
C LEU A 42 5.69 -2.25 -27.72
N VAL A 43 4.41 -2.33 -28.08
CA VAL A 43 3.70 -3.60 -28.33
C VAL A 43 4.25 -4.29 -29.58
N ASP A 44 4.51 -3.55 -30.66
CA ASP A 44 5.07 -4.10 -31.89
C ASP A 44 6.53 -4.53 -31.72
N ASN A 45 7.33 -3.81 -30.94
CA ASN A 45 8.68 -4.25 -30.57
C ASN A 45 8.68 -5.54 -29.75
N LYS A 46 7.75 -5.70 -28.79
CA LYS A 46 7.60 -6.97 -28.06
C LYS A 46 7.19 -8.10 -28.99
N LYS A 47 6.27 -7.85 -29.93
CA LYS A 47 5.81 -8.83 -30.93
C LYS A 47 6.92 -9.25 -31.91
N LEU A 48 7.79 -8.32 -32.30
CA LEU A 48 8.97 -8.59 -33.12
C LEU A 48 10.02 -9.41 -32.34
N LYS A 49 10.26 -9.12 -31.06
CA LYS A 49 11.19 -9.89 -30.21
C LYS A 49 10.73 -11.34 -30.05
N TRP A 50 9.42 -11.57 -29.92
CA TRP A 50 8.81 -12.91 -29.90
C TRP A 50 8.93 -13.63 -31.25
N LYS A 51 8.74 -12.94 -32.40
CA LYS A 51 8.96 -13.53 -33.73
C LYS A 51 10.43 -13.93 -33.95
N VAL A 52 11.38 -13.11 -33.51
CA VAL A 52 12.81 -13.40 -33.62
C VAL A 52 13.20 -14.61 -32.76
N LEU A 53 12.70 -14.70 -31.51
CA LEU A 53 12.94 -15.85 -30.64
C LEU A 53 12.36 -17.15 -31.21
N ASN A 54 11.16 -17.09 -31.78
CA ASN A 54 10.47 -18.25 -32.35
C ASN A 54 11.11 -18.71 -33.68
N SER A 55 11.66 -17.78 -34.47
CA SER A 55 12.41 -18.12 -35.70
C SER A 55 13.75 -18.80 -35.42
N ARG A 56 14.41 -18.46 -34.31
CA ARG A 56 15.67 -19.11 -33.88
C ARG A 56 15.47 -20.57 -33.46
N HIS A 57 14.31 -20.91 -32.88
CA HIS A 57 14.00 -22.29 -32.51
C HIS A 57 13.59 -23.17 -33.70
N ARG A 58 13.15 -22.58 -34.82
CA ARG A 58 12.64 -23.35 -35.98
C ARG A 58 13.70 -23.69 -37.04
N ASN A 59 14.85 -23.00 -37.05
CA ASN A 59 15.94 -23.24 -38.03
C ASN A 59 17.09 -24.11 -37.48
N GLY A 60 16.93 -24.73 -36.30
CA GLY A 60 17.96 -25.52 -35.65
C GLY A 60 17.98 -27.03 -35.97
N GLN A 61 17.12 -27.55 -36.85
CA GLN A 61 17.24 -28.95 -37.30
C GLN A 61 18.07 -29.07 -38.58
N ALA A 62 19.20 -29.74 -38.44
CA ALA A 62 20.14 -30.08 -39.49
C ALA A 62 19.49 -30.86 -40.63
N LYS A 63 19.87 -30.51 -41.86
CA LYS A 63 19.66 -31.33 -43.06
C LYS A 63 20.48 -32.62 -42.91
N THR A 64 19.81 -33.75 -42.74
CA THR A 64 20.40 -35.07 -43.01
C THR A 64 20.30 -35.31 -44.52
N VAL A 65 21.45 -35.53 -45.15
CA VAL A 65 21.58 -35.93 -46.56
C VAL A 65 21.29 -37.43 -46.66
N GLU A 66 20.39 -37.78 -47.58
CA GLU A 66 20.07 -39.15 -48.01
C GLU A 66 21.01 -39.59 -49.15
N GLU A 67 21.49 -40.83 -49.12
CA GLU A 67 21.71 -41.66 -50.32
C GLU A 67 21.46 -43.15 -50.00
N LEU A 68 20.66 -43.78 -50.87
CA LEU A 68 20.05 -45.14 -50.89
C LEU A 68 21.03 -46.27 -51.35
N PRO A 69 20.64 -47.55 -51.61
CA PRO A 69 19.53 -48.41 -51.10
C PRO A 69 19.88 -49.91 -50.85
N LYS A 70 18.97 -50.67 -50.19
CA LYS A 70 18.22 -51.84 -50.77
C LYS A 70 17.38 -52.65 -49.76
N GLU A 71 16.14 -52.93 -50.19
CA GLU A 71 15.27 -54.13 -49.98
C GLU A 71 15.05 -54.67 -48.55
N SER A 72 13.86 -55.02 -48.05
CA SER A 72 12.64 -55.58 -48.65
C SER A 72 11.47 -55.57 -47.64
N ALA A 73 10.26 -55.35 -48.17
CA ALA A 73 8.92 -55.83 -47.75
C ALA A 73 8.58 -56.10 -46.26
N SER A 74 7.58 -55.37 -45.73
CA SER A 74 6.25 -55.93 -45.38
C SER A 74 5.32 -54.91 -44.70
N THR A 75 4.17 -54.69 -45.33
CA THR A 75 2.81 -54.51 -44.81
C THR A 75 2.59 -53.95 -43.38
N GLY A 76 2.01 -52.75 -43.28
CA GLY A 76 1.41 -52.21 -42.06
C GLY A 76 0.61 -50.92 -42.29
N VAL A 77 -0.66 -50.93 -41.90
CA VAL A 77 -1.71 -49.90 -42.02
C VAL A 77 -1.25 -48.48 -41.58
N PRO A 78 -1.68 -47.37 -42.22
CA PRO A 78 -1.34 -46.04 -41.76
C PRO A 78 -2.17 -45.69 -40.52
N ALA A 79 -1.54 -45.69 -39.35
CA ALA A 79 -2.11 -45.03 -38.17
C ALA A 79 -2.04 -43.51 -38.40
N THR A 80 -3.18 -42.91 -38.72
CA THR A 80 -3.40 -41.47 -38.62
C THR A 80 -3.10 -41.03 -37.19
N VAL A 81 -1.91 -40.46 -36.97
CA VAL A 81 -1.57 -39.74 -35.75
C VAL A 81 -2.55 -38.57 -35.63
N PRO A 82 -3.39 -38.51 -34.59
CA PRO A 82 -4.27 -37.38 -34.41
C PRO A 82 -3.38 -36.18 -34.09
N ARG A 83 -3.30 -35.23 -35.02
CA ARG A 83 -2.75 -33.89 -34.74
C ARG A 83 -3.64 -33.28 -33.67
N THR A 84 -3.18 -33.33 -32.43
CA THR A 84 -3.78 -32.56 -31.34
C THR A 84 -3.72 -31.08 -31.74
N SER A 85 -4.88 -30.43 -31.67
CA SER A 85 -4.99 -29.00 -31.94
C SER A 85 -4.04 -28.26 -31.01
N PHE A 86 -3.17 -27.43 -31.58
CA PHE A 86 -2.22 -26.61 -30.83
C PHE A 86 -3.04 -25.61 -29.98
N ASN A 87 -3.25 -25.96 -28.71
CA ASN A 87 -4.05 -25.16 -27.78
C ASN A 87 -3.17 -24.04 -27.22
N LEU A 88 -3.15 -22.90 -27.91
CA LEU A 88 -2.43 -21.69 -27.48
C LEU A 88 -2.83 -21.24 -26.06
N SER A 89 -4.07 -21.48 -25.65
CA SER A 89 -4.56 -21.17 -24.30
C SER A 89 -3.94 -22.10 -23.25
N GLY A 90 -3.76 -23.38 -23.59
CA GLY A 90 -3.06 -24.36 -22.76
C GLY A 90 -1.56 -24.08 -22.66
N LEU A 91 -0.93 -23.67 -23.76
CA LEU A 91 0.50 -23.32 -23.81
C LEU A 91 0.81 -21.96 -23.17
N PHE A 92 -0.13 -21.00 -23.24
CA PHE A 92 -0.06 -19.74 -22.51
C PHE A 92 -0.25 -19.98 -21.01
N ALA A 93 -1.22 -20.81 -20.61
CA ALA A 93 -1.36 -21.24 -19.22
C ALA A 93 -0.12 -22.01 -18.75
N GLU A 94 0.48 -22.88 -19.56
CA GLU A 94 1.75 -23.53 -19.25
C GLU A 94 2.91 -22.53 -19.11
N LEU A 95 3.00 -21.51 -19.96
CA LEU A 95 4.06 -20.51 -19.90
C LEU A 95 3.89 -19.49 -18.76
N THR A 96 2.66 -19.21 -18.32
CA THR A 96 2.36 -18.29 -17.21
C THR A 96 2.15 -18.99 -15.87
N GLN A 97 1.85 -20.29 -15.86
CA GLN A 97 1.72 -21.13 -14.67
C GLN A 97 2.94 -22.04 -14.46
N ASN A 98 3.96 -21.99 -15.32
CA ASN A 98 5.20 -22.68 -15.03
C ASN A 98 5.85 -21.98 -13.84
N PRO A 99 5.90 -22.61 -12.66
CA PRO A 99 6.64 -22.04 -11.55
C PRO A 99 8.06 -21.75 -12.02
N LEU A 100 8.61 -20.60 -11.65
CA LEU A 100 10.01 -20.26 -11.90
C LEU A 100 10.88 -21.46 -11.49
N VAL A 101 11.37 -22.22 -12.48
CA VAL A 101 12.43 -23.23 -12.29
C VAL A 101 13.77 -22.50 -12.19
N VAL A 102 13.82 -21.47 -11.35
CA VAL A 102 15.00 -20.66 -11.10
C VAL A 102 15.57 -21.14 -9.78
N ASN A 103 16.80 -21.68 -9.84
CA ASN A 103 17.54 -22.11 -8.67
C ASN A 103 18.39 -20.94 -8.16
N ILE A 104 18.04 -20.38 -7.00
CA ILE A 104 18.72 -19.20 -6.43
C ILE A 104 20.08 -19.51 -5.78
N SER A 105 20.51 -20.77 -5.69
CA SER A 105 21.76 -21.16 -5.01
C SER A 105 23.00 -20.42 -5.52
N SER A 106 23.06 -20.20 -6.84
CA SER A 106 24.17 -19.53 -7.53
C SER A 106 23.97 -18.02 -7.71
N MET A 107 22.82 -17.47 -7.31
CA MET A 107 22.48 -16.07 -7.53
C MET A 107 23.04 -15.15 -6.45
N ASP A 108 23.34 -13.92 -6.85
CA ASP A 108 23.72 -12.83 -5.96
C ASP A 108 22.48 -12.19 -5.33
N VAL A 109 22.66 -11.57 -4.15
CA VAL A 109 21.58 -10.89 -3.41
C VAL A 109 20.73 -9.93 -4.27
N PRO A 110 21.29 -9.02 -5.09
CA PRO A 110 20.47 -8.13 -5.91
C PRO A 110 19.63 -8.86 -6.98
N GLN A 111 20.08 -10.01 -7.46
CA GLN A 111 19.32 -10.81 -8.42
C GLN A 111 18.16 -11.53 -7.72
N VAL A 112 18.40 -12.05 -6.51
CA VAL A 112 17.36 -12.62 -5.65
C VAL A 112 16.33 -11.56 -5.28
N ASP A 113 16.77 -10.37 -4.89
CA ASP A 113 15.91 -9.23 -4.59
C ASP A 113 14.99 -8.90 -5.77
N HIS A 114 15.57 -8.71 -6.97
CA HIS A 114 14.80 -8.38 -8.16
C HIS A 114 13.76 -9.45 -8.50
N LEU A 115 14.11 -10.72 -8.35
CA LEU A 115 13.23 -11.83 -8.69
C LEU A 115 12.06 -11.95 -7.70
N ILE A 116 12.32 -11.76 -6.40
CA ILE A 116 11.27 -11.71 -5.37
C ILE A 116 10.37 -10.49 -5.59
N GLU A 117 10.94 -9.31 -5.84
CA GLU A 117 10.16 -8.10 -6.06
C GLU A 117 9.26 -8.21 -7.30
N THR A 118 9.76 -8.85 -8.37
CA THR A 118 8.98 -9.11 -9.57
C THR A 118 7.83 -10.09 -9.27
N ALA A 119 8.11 -11.20 -8.60
CA ALA A 119 7.08 -12.18 -8.25
C ALA A 119 5.99 -11.60 -7.33
N LEU A 120 6.38 -10.76 -6.36
CA LEU A 120 5.43 -10.04 -5.49
C LEU A 120 4.62 -8.99 -6.26
N ALA A 121 5.24 -8.25 -7.20
CA ALA A 121 4.56 -7.26 -8.01
C ALA A 121 3.56 -7.89 -8.99
N GLU A 122 3.88 -9.08 -9.52
CA GLU A 122 3.02 -9.86 -10.41
C GLU A 122 1.93 -10.66 -9.65
N GLN A 123 1.95 -10.64 -8.31
CA GLN A 123 1.04 -11.41 -7.45
C GLN A 123 1.05 -12.92 -7.77
N ASN A 124 2.20 -13.45 -8.14
CA ASN A 124 2.36 -14.87 -8.43
C ASN A 124 2.69 -15.65 -7.15
N ASP A 125 1.67 -16.03 -6.40
CA ASP A 125 1.81 -16.74 -5.12
C ASP A 125 2.60 -18.06 -5.24
N GLY A 126 2.52 -18.73 -6.40
CA GLY A 126 3.26 -19.98 -6.66
C GLY A 126 4.76 -19.75 -6.71
N ASP A 127 5.19 -18.74 -7.47
CA ASP A 127 6.59 -18.35 -7.57
C ASP A 127 7.13 -17.82 -6.24
N VAL A 128 6.36 -16.96 -5.57
CA VAL A 128 6.76 -16.43 -4.26
C VAL A 128 6.99 -17.59 -3.28
N LYS A 129 6.06 -18.55 -3.19
CA LYS A 129 6.21 -19.70 -2.29
C LYS A 129 7.49 -20.49 -2.58
N LEU A 130 7.77 -20.80 -3.84
CA LEU A 130 8.98 -21.54 -4.21
C LEU A 130 10.25 -20.76 -3.89
N LEU A 131 10.25 -19.46 -4.12
CA LEU A 131 11.39 -18.61 -3.79
C LEU A 131 11.62 -18.52 -2.29
N LEU A 132 10.56 -18.43 -1.49
CA LEU A 132 10.67 -18.45 -0.03
C LEU A 132 11.22 -19.78 0.48
N GLU A 133 10.77 -20.90 -0.07
CA GLU A 133 11.30 -22.23 0.25
C GLU A 133 12.80 -22.33 -0.09
N GLN A 134 13.20 -21.81 -1.26
CA GLN A 134 14.59 -21.77 -1.65
C GLN A 134 15.44 -20.81 -0.79
N ILE A 135 14.91 -19.67 -0.36
CA ILE A 135 15.59 -18.73 0.54
C ILE A 135 15.91 -19.41 1.86
N VAL A 136 14.94 -20.15 2.41
CA VAL A 136 15.13 -20.93 3.64
C VAL A 136 16.15 -22.05 3.42
N LEU A 137 16.03 -22.78 2.31
CA LEU A 137 16.92 -23.91 1.98
C LEU A 137 18.38 -23.47 1.81
N TYR A 138 18.62 -22.44 1.01
CA TYR A 138 19.97 -21.96 0.66
C TYR A 138 20.49 -20.87 1.60
N ARG A 139 19.68 -20.44 2.58
CA ARG A 139 19.97 -19.33 3.50
C ARG A 139 20.44 -18.05 2.79
N LYS A 140 19.87 -17.78 1.60
CA LYS A 140 20.17 -16.60 0.78
C LYS A 140 19.29 -15.46 1.23
N ILE A 141 19.83 -14.60 2.10
CA ILE A 141 19.05 -13.53 2.74
C ILE A 141 18.95 -12.31 1.80
N PRO A 142 17.73 -11.89 1.42
CA PRO A 142 17.50 -10.68 0.63
C PRO A 142 18.03 -9.41 1.32
N SER A 143 18.00 -8.28 0.61
CA SER A 143 18.22 -6.97 1.23
C SER A 143 17.08 -6.60 2.20
N ALA A 144 17.36 -5.71 3.15
CA ALA A 144 16.40 -5.24 4.15
C ALA A 144 15.03 -4.75 3.57
N PRO A 145 14.97 -3.96 2.48
CA PRO A 145 13.67 -3.54 1.93
C PRO A 145 12.87 -4.71 1.34
N VAL A 146 13.54 -5.74 0.80
CA VAL A 146 12.86 -6.94 0.29
C VAL A 146 12.39 -7.82 1.42
N VAL A 147 13.16 -7.91 2.52
CA VAL A 147 12.73 -8.61 3.75
C VAL A 147 11.42 -8.04 4.30
N ASP A 148 11.26 -6.70 4.39
CA ASP A 148 10.00 -6.08 4.82
C ASP A 148 8.82 -6.51 3.92
N LYS A 149 9.01 -6.44 2.60
CA LYS A 149 7.97 -6.84 1.63
C LYS A 149 7.59 -8.32 1.76
N VAL A 150 8.58 -9.19 1.92
CA VAL A 150 8.38 -10.64 2.08
C VAL A 150 7.65 -10.94 3.39
N LEU A 151 8.11 -10.40 4.52
CA LEU A 151 7.48 -10.65 5.81
C LEU A 151 6.05 -10.10 5.84
N ARG A 152 5.81 -8.92 5.25
CA ARG A 152 4.45 -8.38 5.09
C ARG A 152 3.58 -9.30 4.24
N HIS A 153 4.08 -9.79 3.10
CA HIS A 153 3.32 -10.71 2.24
C HIS A 153 2.95 -12.01 2.95
N VAL A 154 3.90 -12.66 3.64
CA VAL A 154 3.63 -13.90 4.38
C VAL A 154 2.67 -13.66 5.55
N ALA A 155 2.79 -12.52 6.25
CA ALA A 155 1.85 -12.14 7.29
C ALA A 155 0.43 -11.93 6.74
N VAL A 156 0.28 -11.35 5.54
CA VAL A 156 -1.01 -11.19 4.85
C VAL A 156 -1.65 -12.54 4.50
N LEU A 157 -0.84 -13.54 4.13
CA LEU A 157 -1.29 -14.92 3.90
C LEU A 157 -1.67 -15.68 5.19
N ALA A 158 -1.45 -15.08 6.36
CA ALA A 158 -1.71 -15.67 7.67
C ALA A 158 -0.97 -17.00 7.94
N ASP A 159 0.20 -17.20 7.32
CA ASP A 159 1.02 -18.40 7.51
C ASP A 159 2.01 -18.20 8.68
N THR A 160 1.58 -18.57 9.88
CA THR A 160 2.34 -18.36 11.12
C THR A 160 3.67 -19.12 11.15
N ASP A 161 3.69 -20.33 10.62
CA ASP A 161 4.84 -21.24 10.72
C ASP A 161 5.96 -20.80 9.77
N LYS A 162 5.60 -20.41 8.54
CA LYS A 162 6.56 -19.82 7.61
C LYS A 162 7.05 -18.47 8.09
N LEU A 163 6.16 -17.64 8.63
CA LEU A 163 6.55 -16.34 9.17
C LEU A 163 7.58 -16.49 10.30
N ALA A 164 7.33 -17.41 11.24
CA ALA A 164 8.28 -17.71 12.32
C ALA A 164 9.64 -18.18 11.76
N SER A 165 9.61 -19.11 10.82
CA SER A 165 10.82 -19.65 10.17
C SER A 165 11.65 -18.56 9.46
N LEU A 166 10.99 -17.63 8.78
CA LEU A 166 11.65 -16.51 8.10
C LEU A 166 12.19 -15.49 9.10
N ILE A 167 11.44 -15.17 10.16
CA ILE A 167 11.90 -14.26 11.22
C ILE A 167 13.14 -14.82 11.90
N ASP A 168 13.17 -16.11 12.23
CA ASP A 168 14.33 -16.74 12.85
C ASP A 168 15.56 -16.68 11.92
N LEU A 169 15.35 -16.96 10.63
CA LEU A 169 16.40 -16.88 9.61
C LEU A 169 16.95 -15.45 9.47
N PHE A 170 16.10 -14.44 9.41
CA PHE A 170 16.53 -13.04 9.26
C PHE A 170 17.14 -12.47 10.55
N SER A 171 16.64 -12.89 11.71
CA SER A 171 17.17 -12.49 13.02
C SER A 171 18.58 -13.03 13.25
N SER A 172 18.88 -14.25 12.76
CA SER A 172 20.21 -14.86 12.88
C SER A 172 21.33 -14.07 12.18
N ARG A 173 21.00 -13.26 11.16
CA ARG A 173 21.94 -12.35 10.47
C ARG A 173 22.15 -11.03 11.20
N SER A 174 21.12 -10.56 11.91
CA SER A 174 21.11 -9.24 12.57
C SER A 174 21.90 -9.21 13.89
N GLY A 175 22.25 -10.37 14.45
CA GLY A 175 22.88 -10.53 15.77
C GLY A 175 24.29 -9.96 15.97
N GLY A 176 24.73 -8.98 15.18
CA GLY A 176 26.09 -8.46 15.20
C GLY A 176 26.30 -7.00 15.61
N LYS A 177 25.28 -6.12 15.69
CA LYS A 177 25.58 -4.68 15.85
C LYS A 177 24.78 -3.82 16.85
N ASP A 178 23.59 -4.18 17.30
CA ASP A 178 22.84 -3.31 18.22
C ASP A 178 22.42 -4.05 19.50
N ALA A 179 23.27 -4.00 20.52
CA ALA A 179 23.09 -4.63 21.83
C ALA A 179 21.91 -4.07 22.66
N ASN A 180 21.16 -3.08 22.15
CA ASN A 180 20.07 -2.42 22.87
C ASN A 180 18.67 -2.63 22.27
N ALA A 181 18.54 -3.32 21.13
CA ALA A 181 17.25 -3.77 20.62
C ALA A 181 17.19 -5.28 20.82
N THR A 182 16.22 -5.77 21.60
CA THR A 182 15.95 -7.21 21.60
C THR A 182 15.51 -7.58 20.17
N PRO A 183 16.19 -8.52 19.49
CA PRO A 183 15.89 -8.85 18.08
C PRO A 183 14.45 -9.32 17.87
N VAL A 184 13.78 -9.73 18.95
CA VAL A 184 12.36 -10.10 18.99
C VAL A 184 11.45 -8.92 18.65
N GLN A 185 11.74 -7.70 19.11
CA GLN A 185 10.86 -6.54 18.89
C GLN A 185 10.82 -6.06 17.43
N GLN A 186 11.85 -6.35 16.64
CA GLN A 186 11.98 -5.81 15.29
C GLN A 186 10.90 -6.32 14.33
N PHE A 187 10.40 -7.54 14.53
CA PHE A 187 9.44 -8.20 13.61
C PHE A 187 8.08 -8.51 14.23
N ASP A 188 7.86 -8.13 15.49
CA ASP A 188 6.63 -8.47 16.22
C ASP A 188 5.38 -7.86 15.57
N HIS A 189 5.51 -6.73 14.87
CA HIS A 189 4.41 -6.12 14.12
C HIS A 189 3.91 -7.01 12.96
N TYR A 190 4.77 -7.82 12.33
CA TYR A 190 4.31 -8.80 11.32
C TYR A 190 3.59 -9.98 11.97
N LYS A 191 4.01 -10.41 13.16
CA LYS A 191 3.28 -11.46 13.91
C LYS A 191 1.89 -10.95 14.30
N ALA A 192 1.79 -9.71 14.78
CA ALA A 192 0.52 -9.06 15.07
C ALA A 192 -0.36 -8.93 13.82
N LEU A 193 0.22 -8.56 12.67
CA LEU A 193 -0.49 -8.53 11.39
C LEU A 193 -0.96 -9.93 10.95
N CYS A 194 -0.14 -10.96 11.12
CA CYS A 194 -0.50 -12.33 10.81
C CYS A 194 -1.70 -12.80 11.66
N LEU A 195 -1.71 -12.48 12.96
CA LEU A 195 -2.86 -12.72 13.85
C LEU A 195 -4.12 -12.00 13.38
N TRP A 196 -3.99 -10.76 12.89
CA TRP A 196 -5.12 -10.00 12.34
C TRP A 196 -5.74 -10.72 11.13
N LYS A 197 -4.90 -11.12 10.19
CA LYS A 197 -5.29 -11.77 8.93
C LYS A 197 -5.84 -13.18 9.16
N ALA A 198 -5.34 -13.88 10.17
CA ALA A 198 -5.91 -15.14 10.67
C ALA A 198 -7.28 -14.99 11.35
N GLY A 199 -7.79 -13.76 11.53
CA GLY A 199 -9.08 -13.48 12.18
C GLY A 199 -9.00 -13.32 13.70
N ASN A 200 -7.82 -13.43 14.31
CA ASN A 200 -7.61 -13.23 15.74
C ASN A 200 -7.43 -11.74 16.08
N THR A 201 -8.47 -10.96 15.79
CA THR A 201 -8.46 -9.49 15.85
C THR A 201 -8.07 -8.94 17.22
N LEU A 202 -8.67 -9.42 18.31
CA LEU A 202 -8.40 -8.90 19.66
C LEU A 202 -6.96 -9.15 20.11
N LYS A 203 -6.42 -10.37 19.91
CA LYS A 203 -5.02 -10.67 20.25
C LYS A 203 -4.05 -9.88 19.39
N SER A 204 -4.39 -9.66 18.12
CA SER A 204 -3.60 -8.80 17.25
C SER A 204 -3.53 -7.36 17.77
N LEU A 205 -4.67 -6.77 18.14
CA LEU A 205 -4.73 -5.41 18.68
C LEU A 205 -4.00 -5.29 20.03
N GLU A 206 -4.10 -6.30 20.89
CA GLU A 206 -3.33 -6.36 22.13
C GLU A 206 -1.82 -6.43 21.85
N SER A 207 -1.40 -7.20 20.85
CA SER A 207 -0.01 -7.26 20.42
C SER A 207 0.47 -5.90 19.89
N PHE A 208 -0.33 -5.22 19.06
CA PHE A 208 -0.01 -3.86 18.60
C PHE A 208 0.08 -2.86 19.74
N ARG A 209 -0.77 -3.00 20.78
CA ARG A 209 -0.71 -2.18 21.98
C ARG A 209 0.63 -2.32 22.70
N GLU A 210 1.07 -3.56 22.92
CA GLU A 210 2.35 -3.83 23.57
C GLU A 210 3.54 -3.37 22.73
N ILE A 211 3.48 -3.54 21.40
CA ILE A 211 4.50 -3.01 20.48
C ILE A 211 4.57 -1.49 20.60
N ALA A 212 3.43 -0.78 20.50
CA ALA A 212 3.39 0.68 20.56
C ALA A 212 3.91 1.22 21.89
N LYS A 213 3.64 0.53 23.00
CA LYS A 213 4.10 0.89 24.35
C LYS A 213 5.62 0.84 24.51
N HIS A 214 6.30 -0.11 23.85
CA HIS A 214 7.75 -0.29 23.95
C HIS A 214 8.53 0.33 22.79
N SER A 215 7.84 0.83 21.77
CA SER A 215 8.44 1.47 20.60
C SER A 215 8.93 2.88 20.92
N ARG A 216 10.03 3.29 20.28
CA ARG A 216 10.44 4.69 20.28
C ARG A 216 9.52 5.49 19.35
N PRO A 217 9.39 6.82 19.54
CA PRO A 217 8.57 7.66 18.67
C PRO A 217 8.93 7.55 17.18
N GLU A 218 10.19 7.29 16.86
CA GLU A 218 10.70 7.11 15.49
C GLU A 218 10.18 5.82 14.85
N ASP A 219 10.02 4.75 15.64
CA ASP A 219 9.59 3.43 15.18
C ASP A 219 8.06 3.32 15.04
N LEU A 220 7.31 4.24 15.66
CA LEU A 220 5.85 4.30 15.56
C LEU A 220 5.36 4.50 14.12
N PHE A 221 6.19 5.01 13.22
CA PHE A 221 5.83 5.16 11.80
C PHE A 221 5.47 3.81 11.13
N LEU A 222 6.20 2.73 11.44
CA LEU A 222 5.91 1.40 10.90
C LEU A 222 4.60 0.84 11.47
N VAL A 223 4.38 1.05 12.77
CA VAL A 223 3.14 0.68 13.45
C VAL A 223 1.97 1.44 12.84
N ASP A 224 2.13 2.74 12.58
CA ASP A 224 1.11 3.58 11.95
C ASP A 224 0.76 3.11 10.55
N GLN A 225 1.75 2.68 9.75
CA GLN A 225 1.50 2.17 8.41
C GLN A 225 0.62 0.92 8.44
N ILE A 226 0.87 0.02 9.39
CA ILE A 226 0.07 -1.20 9.55
C ILE A 226 -1.30 -0.87 10.15
N LEU A 227 -1.37 0.01 11.15
CA LEU A 227 -2.64 0.45 11.73
C LEU A 227 -3.56 1.12 10.69
N ARG A 228 -3.00 1.87 9.73
CA ARG A 228 -3.79 2.43 8.61
C ARG A 228 -4.46 1.32 7.80
N GLU A 229 -3.71 0.27 7.45
CA GLU A 229 -4.25 -0.89 6.72
C GLU A 229 -5.36 -1.56 7.52
N LEU A 230 -5.14 -1.82 8.81
CA LEU A 230 -6.14 -2.41 9.71
C LEU A 230 -7.41 -1.57 9.80
N ILE A 231 -7.27 -0.24 9.89
CA ILE A 231 -8.39 0.70 9.93
C ILE A 231 -9.17 0.68 8.62
N ASP A 232 -8.48 0.71 7.47
CA ASP A 232 -9.10 0.64 6.13
C ASP A 232 -9.78 -0.71 5.82
N GLU A 233 -9.35 -1.78 6.50
CA GLU A 233 -10.02 -3.09 6.47
C GLU A 233 -11.19 -3.20 7.43
N THR A 234 -11.26 -2.34 8.44
CA THR A 234 -12.29 -2.39 9.47
C THR A 234 -13.51 -1.57 9.06
N ILE A 235 -13.29 -0.33 8.67
CA ILE A 235 -14.34 0.65 8.37
C ILE A 235 -15.15 0.20 7.16
N GLY A 236 -16.47 0.13 7.32
CA GLY A 236 -17.43 -0.33 6.32
C GLY A 236 -17.34 -1.80 5.89
N LYS A 237 -16.49 -2.62 6.52
CA LYS A 237 -16.24 -4.03 6.12
C LYS A 237 -16.35 -5.03 7.28
N LYS A 238 -15.89 -4.67 8.48
CA LYS A 238 -15.94 -5.54 9.67
C LYS A 238 -17.09 -5.13 10.60
N SER A 239 -17.31 -5.92 11.64
CA SER A 239 -18.34 -5.65 12.63
C SER A 239 -18.01 -4.42 13.49
N GLU A 240 -19.05 -3.78 14.01
CA GLU A 240 -18.94 -2.64 14.93
C GLU A 240 -18.06 -2.94 16.15
N ALA A 241 -18.16 -4.15 16.70
CA ALA A 241 -17.34 -4.57 17.84
C ALA A 241 -15.83 -4.51 17.53
N VAL A 242 -15.42 -4.85 16.30
CA VAL A 242 -14.02 -4.75 15.87
C VAL A 242 -13.63 -3.28 15.70
N LEU A 243 -14.51 -2.44 15.15
CA LEU A 243 -14.27 -1.00 15.06
C LEU A 243 -14.06 -0.38 16.44
N LEU A 244 -14.91 -0.70 17.41
CA LEU A 244 -14.77 -0.22 18.79
C LEU A 244 -13.45 -0.69 19.44
N ALA A 245 -13.02 -1.92 19.17
CA ALA A 245 -11.72 -2.42 19.64
C ALA A 245 -10.55 -1.66 19.02
N VAL A 246 -10.60 -1.40 17.71
CA VAL A 246 -9.59 -0.59 16.99
C VAL A 246 -9.55 0.84 17.53
N MET A 247 -10.72 1.44 17.78
CA MET A 247 -10.83 2.76 18.39
C MET A 247 -10.23 2.75 19.80
N GLY A 248 -10.49 1.73 20.62
CA GLY A 248 -9.89 1.59 21.94
C GLY A 248 -8.35 1.58 21.90
N LEU A 249 -7.74 0.91 20.91
CA LEU A 249 -6.29 0.98 20.69
C LEU A 249 -5.82 2.39 20.30
N CYS A 250 -6.53 3.04 19.37
CA CYS A 250 -6.19 4.40 18.94
C CYS A 250 -6.31 5.41 20.09
N GLU A 251 -7.30 5.22 20.97
CA GLU A 251 -7.51 6.04 22.16
C GLU A 251 -6.37 5.88 23.15
N TYR A 252 -5.91 4.64 23.38
CA TYR A 252 -4.71 4.37 24.17
C TYR A 252 -3.48 5.09 23.59
N CYS A 253 -3.29 5.07 22.26
CA CYS A 253 -2.21 5.81 21.62
C CYS A 253 -2.30 7.33 21.89
N LEU A 254 -3.51 7.90 21.89
CA LEU A 254 -3.72 9.32 22.19
C LEU A 254 -3.45 9.65 23.67
N THR A 255 -3.98 8.85 24.60
CA THR A 255 -3.94 9.16 26.04
C THR A 255 -2.61 8.85 26.67
N ASP A 256 -2.05 7.67 26.37
CA ASP A 256 -0.87 7.15 27.06
C ASP A 256 0.42 7.49 26.30
N LEU A 257 0.39 7.43 24.96
CA LEU A 257 1.58 7.68 24.12
C LEU A 257 1.64 9.10 23.56
N ARG A 258 0.59 9.90 23.74
CA ARG A 258 0.42 11.24 23.13
C ARG A 258 0.59 11.24 21.61
N HIS A 259 0.25 10.11 20.98
CA HIS A 259 0.39 9.90 19.55
C HIS A 259 -0.96 10.14 18.87
N GLU A 260 -1.13 11.33 18.30
CA GLU A 260 -2.40 11.79 17.73
C GLU A 260 -2.74 11.13 16.38
N PHE A 261 -1.77 10.50 15.71
CA PHE A 261 -1.96 10.04 14.33
C PHE A 261 -3.06 8.97 14.17
N PRO A 262 -3.05 7.84 14.91
CA PRO A 262 -4.01 6.74 14.68
C PRO A 262 -5.45 7.16 14.96
N ILE A 263 -5.66 7.94 16.02
CA ILE A 263 -7.00 8.38 16.43
C ILE A 263 -7.59 9.40 15.43
N CYS A 264 -6.76 10.26 14.85
CA CYS A 264 -7.21 11.17 13.80
C CYS A 264 -7.58 10.39 12.53
N TYR A 265 -6.80 9.36 12.18
CA TYR A 265 -7.04 8.56 10.99
C TYR A 265 -8.32 7.74 11.09
N VAL A 266 -8.55 7.05 12.21
CA VAL A 266 -9.80 6.29 12.43
C VAL A 266 -11.01 7.24 12.46
N TRP A 267 -10.88 8.41 13.08
CA TRP A 267 -11.96 9.41 13.06
C TRP A 267 -12.28 9.88 11.65
N GLU A 268 -11.26 10.29 10.87
CA GLU A 268 -11.45 10.82 9.52
C GLU A 268 -12.11 9.76 8.63
N LYS A 269 -11.63 8.51 8.68
CA LYS A 269 -12.18 7.41 7.88
C LYS A 269 -13.60 7.06 8.29
N SER A 270 -13.89 6.99 9.59
CA SER A 270 -15.25 6.70 10.09
C SER A 270 -16.22 7.84 9.77
N PHE A 271 -15.76 9.10 9.82
CA PHE A 271 -16.55 10.27 9.44
C PHE A 271 -16.93 10.27 7.95
N HIS A 272 -16.01 9.85 7.07
CA HIS A 272 -16.26 9.73 5.63
C HIS A 272 -17.01 8.45 5.23
N SER A 273 -17.14 7.48 6.14
CA SER A 273 -17.84 6.22 5.85
C SER A 273 -19.29 6.47 5.44
N SER A 274 -19.80 5.66 4.51
CA SER A 274 -21.22 5.65 4.14
C SER A 274 -22.10 4.94 5.18
N TRP A 275 -21.50 4.17 6.09
CA TRP A 275 -22.22 3.40 7.10
C TRP A 275 -22.59 4.26 8.30
N HIS A 276 -23.84 4.17 8.74
CA HIS A 276 -24.34 4.97 9.86
C HIS A 276 -23.63 4.66 11.19
N SER A 277 -23.39 3.38 11.48
CA SER A 277 -22.67 2.93 12.67
C SER A 277 -21.28 3.54 12.77
N ASP A 278 -20.54 3.60 11.66
CA ASP A 278 -19.20 4.18 11.63
C ASP A 278 -19.26 5.69 11.88
N GLN A 279 -20.22 6.38 11.28
CA GLN A 279 -20.43 7.81 11.51
C GLN A 279 -20.81 8.09 12.97
N GLU A 280 -21.68 7.29 13.58
CA GLU A 280 -22.05 7.41 14.99
C GLU A 280 -20.85 7.16 15.93
N ALA A 281 -20.01 6.18 15.60
CA ALA A 281 -18.77 5.94 16.31
C ALA A 281 -17.82 7.15 16.21
N ALA A 282 -17.67 7.74 15.02
CA ALA A 282 -16.86 8.96 14.83
C ALA A 282 -17.40 10.15 15.65
N ARG A 283 -18.72 10.32 15.73
CA ARG A 283 -19.36 11.36 16.56
C ARG A 283 -19.05 11.16 18.04
N THR A 284 -19.23 9.94 18.53
CA THR A 284 -18.95 9.56 19.91
C THR A 284 -17.49 9.80 20.26
N LEU A 285 -16.57 9.45 19.36
CA LEU A 285 -15.14 9.69 19.51
C LEU A 285 -14.82 11.20 19.59
N PHE A 286 -15.40 11.98 18.68
CA PHE A 286 -15.22 13.44 18.65
C PHE A 286 -15.76 14.10 19.92
N ASP A 287 -16.88 13.62 20.45
CA ASP A 287 -17.49 14.13 21.68
C ASP A 287 -16.64 13.84 22.92
N ARG A 288 -16.04 12.65 22.99
CA ARG A 288 -15.30 12.18 24.16
C ARG A 288 -13.93 12.84 24.34
N HIS A 289 -13.23 13.15 23.23
CA HIS A 289 -11.81 13.50 23.28
C HIS A 289 -11.51 14.94 22.85
N ALA A 290 -11.22 15.82 23.81
CA ALA A 290 -10.84 17.21 23.53
C ALA A 290 -9.52 17.33 22.72
N ASN A 291 -8.56 16.45 22.99
CA ASN A 291 -7.28 16.41 22.26
C ASN A 291 -7.50 16.07 20.77
N LEU A 292 -8.40 15.13 20.48
CA LEU A 292 -8.79 14.81 19.12
C LEU A 292 -9.41 16.02 18.41
N ARG A 293 -10.34 16.73 19.06
CA ARG A 293 -10.94 17.96 18.49
C ARG A 293 -9.88 19.00 18.14
N THR A 294 -8.88 19.16 19.00
CA THR A 294 -7.75 20.08 18.78
C THR A 294 -6.88 19.62 17.61
N ALA A 295 -6.59 18.33 17.51
CA ALA A 295 -5.83 17.75 16.41
C ALA A 295 -6.55 17.89 15.06
N ILE A 296 -7.88 17.72 15.03
CA ILE A 296 -8.71 17.92 13.84
C ILE A 296 -8.80 19.40 13.47
N SER A 297 -8.95 20.30 14.45
CA SER A 297 -8.95 21.76 14.20
C SER A 297 -7.70 22.21 13.44
N LYS A 298 -6.51 21.71 13.81
CA LYS A 298 -5.24 21.98 13.09
C LYS A 298 -5.28 21.53 11.62
N ARG A 299 -6.08 20.53 11.28
CA ARG A 299 -6.19 19.93 9.93
C ARG A 299 -7.43 20.41 9.16
N LEU A 300 -8.25 21.26 9.78
CA LEU A 300 -9.57 21.65 9.29
C LEU A 300 -9.53 22.22 7.87
N SER A 301 -8.56 23.08 7.58
CA SER A 301 -8.43 23.70 6.24
C SER A 301 -8.29 22.65 5.13
N ASN A 302 -7.47 21.61 5.36
CA ASN A 302 -7.25 20.55 4.39
C ASN A 302 -8.48 19.63 4.27
N LEU A 303 -9.16 19.36 5.39
CA LEU A 303 -10.40 18.56 5.40
C LEU A 303 -11.52 19.25 4.61
N CYS A 304 -11.76 20.54 4.88
CA CYS A 304 -12.76 21.31 4.16
C CYS A 304 -12.43 21.41 2.67
N TYR A 305 -11.17 21.65 2.31
CA TYR A 305 -10.76 21.70 0.92
C TYR A 305 -11.05 20.39 0.18
N LYS A 306 -10.68 19.24 0.76
CA LYS A 306 -10.95 17.92 0.16
C LYS A 306 -12.45 17.67 0.01
N LEU A 307 -13.24 17.91 1.06
CA LEU A 307 -14.68 17.70 1.03
C LEU A 307 -15.39 18.58 0.00
N LEU A 308 -14.96 19.83 -0.14
CA LEU A 308 -15.51 20.75 -1.15
C LEU A 308 -15.09 20.38 -2.56
N TYR A 309 -13.84 19.95 -2.76
CA TYR A 309 -13.36 19.44 -4.04
C TYR A 309 -14.15 18.20 -4.50
N ASP A 310 -14.54 17.34 -3.56
CA ASP A 310 -15.38 16.17 -3.82
C ASP A 310 -16.89 16.52 -3.90
N ASN A 311 -17.26 17.81 -3.94
CA ASN A 311 -18.62 18.35 -3.95
C ASN A 311 -19.49 17.86 -2.76
N ASN A 312 -18.87 17.46 -1.66
CA ASN A 312 -19.55 16.90 -0.49
C ASN A 312 -19.86 17.98 0.55
N VAL A 313 -20.69 18.94 0.15
CA VAL A 313 -21.08 20.09 0.99
C VAL A 313 -21.80 19.64 2.27
N GLU A 314 -22.56 18.54 2.20
CA GLU A 314 -23.26 17.98 3.36
C GLU A 314 -22.31 17.60 4.49
N LYS A 315 -21.20 16.91 4.16
CA LYS A 315 -20.17 16.57 5.15
C LYS A 315 -19.49 17.81 5.75
N VAL A 316 -19.36 18.89 4.99
CA VAL A 316 -18.85 20.15 5.53
C VAL A 316 -19.82 20.77 6.55
N TYR A 317 -21.13 20.70 6.29
CA TYR A 317 -22.13 21.12 7.28
C TYR A 317 -22.14 20.23 8.52
N GLN A 318 -22.04 18.90 8.37
CA GLN A 318 -21.92 17.97 9.50
C GLN A 318 -20.67 18.28 10.33
N LEU A 319 -19.55 18.59 9.68
CA LEU A 319 -18.31 18.98 10.35
C LEU A 319 -18.49 20.28 11.14
N MET A 320 -19.15 21.28 10.55
CA MET A 320 -19.49 22.54 11.23
C MET A 320 -20.40 22.30 12.44
N GLU A 321 -21.40 21.42 12.32
CA GLU A 321 -22.29 21.03 13.42
C GLU A 321 -21.49 20.41 14.59
N HIS A 322 -20.53 19.54 14.29
CA HIS A 322 -19.65 18.96 15.30
C HIS A 322 -18.84 20.03 16.06
N PHE A 323 -18.25 20.99 15.36
CA PHE A 323 -17.51 22.08 16.02
C PHE A 323 -18.44 23.02 16.81
N LEU A 324 -19.63 23.32 16.30
CA LEU A 324 -20.62 24.16 16.99
C LEU A 324 -21.07 23.52 18.31
N LYS A 325 -21.34 22.20 18.31
CA LYS A 325 -21.72 21.45 19.52
C LYS A 325 -20.70 21.61 20.66
N HIS A 326 -19.42 21.78 20.33
CA HIS A 326 -18.33 21.94 21.30
C HIS A 326 -17.87 23.40 21.49
N ASN A 327 -18.68 24.38 21.07
CA ASN A 327 -18.38 25.82 21.18
C ASN A 327 -17.10 26.27 20.45
N MET A 328 -16.66 25.55 19.43
CA MET A 328 -15.47 25.85 18.62
C MET A 328 -15.80 26.85 17.50
N LYS A 329 -16.21 28.06 17.90
CA LYS A 329 -16.60 29.16 17.00
C LYS A 329 -15.53 29.60 15.98
N PRO A 330 -14.22 29.68 16.32
CA PRO A 330 -13.24 30.12 15.33
C PRO A 330 -13.10 29.11 14.18
N GLU A 331 -13.16 27.82 14.48
CA GLU A 331 -13.19 26.76 13.48
C GLU A 331 -14.42 26.87 12.58
N CYS A 332 -15.60 27.11 13.15
CA CYS A 332 -16.83 27.31 12.37
C CYS A 332 -16.72 28.53 11.44
N THR A 333 -16.07 29.59 11.89
CA THR A 333 -15.82 30.80 11.08
C THR A 333 -14.94 30.46 9.89
N HIS A 334 -13.87 29.66 10.08
CA HIS A 334 -13.03 29.19 8.99
C HIS A 334 -13.80 28.32 7.99
N ILE A 335 -14.66 27.42 8.46
CA ILE A 335 -15.49 26.59 7.57
C ILE A 335 -16.42 27.47 6.73
N LEU A 336 -17.08 28.46 7.34
CA LEU A 336 -17.97 29.37 6.63
C LEU A 336 -17.23 30.17 5.56
N ILE A 337 -16.07 30.74 5.87
CA ILE A 337 -15.23 31.46 4.89
C ILE A 337 -14.95 30.56 3.69
N ARG A 338 -14.57 29.30 3.91
CA ARG A 338 -14.29 28.35 2.83
C ARG A 338 -15.52 27.96 2.02
N LEU A 339 -16.68 27.81 2.65
CA LEU A 339 -17.94 27.58 1.95
C LEU A 339 -18.33 28.77 1.05
N PHE A 340 -18.12 30.00 1.54
CA PHE A 340 -18.34 31.21 0.74
C PHE A 340 -17.39 31.29 -0.45
N ASP A 341 -16.10 31.05 -0.24
CA ASP A 341 -15.08 31.02 -1.31
C ASP A 341 -15.50 30.01 -2.41
N TYR A 342 -15.85 28.79 -2.02
CA TYR A 342 -16.28 27.73 -2.93
C TYR A 342 -17.53 28.10 -3.75
N GLN A 343 -18.55 28.67 -3.10
CA GLN A 343 -19.77 29.10 -3.80
C GLN A 343 -19.54 30.26 -4.78
N LEU A 344 -18.54 31.12 -4.51
CA LEU A 344 -18.15 32.18 -5.42
C LEU A 344 -17.39 31.64 -6.63
N GLU A 345 -16.64 30.56 -6.48
CA GLU A 345 -15.91 29.88 -7.57
C GLU A 345 -16.82 29.01 -8.45
N GLU A 346 -17.85 28.35 -7.92
CA GLU A 346 -18.82 27.57 -8.74
C GLU A 346 -19.77 28.44 -9.57
N LYS A 347 -20.17 29.62 -9.05
CA LYS A 347 -21.14 30.50 -9.71
C LYS A 347 -20.71 31.04 -11.10
N PRO A 348 -19.44 31.39 -11.38
CA PRO A 348 -19.03 31.81 -12.71
C PRO A 348 -19.07 30.68 -13.75
N GLU A 349 -18.95 29.40 -13.36
CA GLU A 349 -19.01 28.28 -14.31
C GLU A 349 -20.43 27.88 -14.72
N ARG A 350 -21.46 28.19 -13.90
CA ARG A 350 -22.88 27.92 -14.23
C ARG A 350 -23.57 29.02 -15.04
N MET A 351 -22.87 30.13 -15.35
CA MET A 351 -23.40 31.24 -16.16
C MET A 351 -22.82 31.30 -17.59
N LEU A 352 -22.10 30.27 -18.01
CA LEU A 352 -21.72 29.99 -19.40
C LEU A 352 -22.43 28.70 -19.86
#